data_AF-A0A537PDD7-F1
#
_entry.id   AF-A0A537PDD7-F1
#
_cell.length_a   1.000
_cell.length_b   1.000
_cell.length_c   1.000
_cell.angle_alpha   90.00
_cell.angle_beta   90.00
_cell.angle_gamma   90.00
#
_symmetry.space_group_name_H-M   'P 1'
#
loop_
_entity.id
_entity.type
_entity.pdbx_description
1 polymer ?
#
loop_
_entity_poly.entity_id
_entity_poly.type
_entity_poly.pdbx_seq_one_letter_code
_entity_poly.pdbx_strand_id
1 'polypeptide(L)'
;MDSARARILARIKRSTPKGDEAVRIAAVEQRLQHPQHNLVPERGQGDEAHRIGVFTRMMEAVGGTVEVLDDVNDVPVAVASYLRNTNRPICPGIVRRRSK
;
A
#
# COMPACT_ATOMS: atom_id res chain seq x y z
N MET A 1 11.13 19.15 26.88
CA MET A 1 12.05 18.06 26.51
C MET A 1 12.03 17.03 27.63
N ASP A 2 11.35 15.91 27.41
CA ASP A 2 10.99 14.95 28.47
C ASP A 2 12.21 14.18 29.00
N SER A 3 12.50 14.33 30.29
CA SER A 3 13.72 13.81 30.95
C SER A 3 13.75 12.28 30.97
N ALA A 4 12.59 11.63 31.00
CA ALA A 4 12.47 10.18 30.94
C ALA A 4 12.90 9.66 29.55
N ARG A 5 12.44 10.29 28.48
CA ARG A 5 12.84 9.97 27.10
C ARG A 5 14.35 10.07 26.92
N ALA A 6 14.96 11.15 27.42
CA ALA A 6 16.41 11.35 27.32
C ALA A 6 17.20 10.25 28.05
N ARG A 7 16.76 9.85 29.25
CA ARG A 7 17.38 8.75 30.01
C ARG A 7 17.31 7.42 29.28
N ILE A 8 16.17 7.10 28.68
CA ILE A 8 15.99 5.87 27.91
C ILE A 8 16.93 5.86 26.69
N LEU A 9 16.96 6.94 25.91
CA LEU A 9 17.82 7.05 24.72
C LEU A 9 19.31 6.98 25.08
N ALA A 10 19.73 7.58 26.19
CA ALA A 10 21.12 7.50 26.66
C ALA A 10 21.52 6.07 27.03
N ARG A 11 20.62 5.31 27.67
CA ARG A 11 20.85 3.90 28.02
C ARG A 11 20.98 3.03 26.77
N ILE A 12 20.09 3.21 25.79
CA ILE A 12 20.14 2.51 24.50
C ILE A 12 21.44 2.82 23.75
N LYS A 13 21.84 4.10 23.70
CA LYS A 13 23.09 4.53 23.04
C LYS A 13 24.34 3.93 23.70
N ARG A 14 24.29 3.69 25.02
CA ARG A 14 25.38 3.06 25.78
C ARG A 14 25.42 1.54 25.56
N SER A 15 24.28 0.86 25.44
CA SER A 15 24.21 -0.60 25.29
C SER A 15 24.41 -1.10 23.87
N THR A 16 24.35 -0.22 22.87
CA THR A 16 24.52 -0.60 21.46
C THR A 16 26.01 -0.64 21.10
N PRO A 17 26.50 -1.71 20.42
CA PRO A 17 27.88 -1.77 19.95
C PRO A 17 28.20 -0.56 19.06
N LYS A 18 29.29 0.14 19.34
CA LYS A 18 29.76 1.22 18.49
C LYS A 18 30.71 0.63 17.46
N GLY A 19 30.25 0.57 16.21
CA GLY A 19 31.16 0.44 15.07
C GLY A 19 31.94 1.74 14.84
N ASP A 20 32.99 1.67 14.04
CA ASP A 20 33.77 2.83 13.62
C ASP A 20 32.86 3.91 12.99
N GLU A 21 32.90 5.12 13.56
CA GLU A 21 32.07 6.24 13.11
C GLU A 21 32.39 6.63 11.67
N ALA A 22 33.68 6.67 11.30
CA ALA A 22 34.11 7.07 9.97
C ALA A 22 33.57 6.09 8.91
N VAL A 23 33.61 4.79 9.22
CA VAL A 23 33.05 3.73 8.36
C VAL A 23 31.53 3.87 8.23
N ARG A 24 30.82 4.18 9.32
CA ARG A 24 29.37 4.37 9.27
C ARG A 24 28.96 5.58 8.44
N ILE A 25 29.65 6.71 8.60
CA ILE A 25 29.39 7.93 7.82
C ILE A 25 29.64 7.66 6.34
N ALA A 26 30.81 7.10 5.99
CA ALA A 26 31.15 6.76 4.61
C ALA A 26 30.13 5.80 3.96
N ALA A 27 29.65 4.79 4.70
CA ALA A 27 28.63 3.86 4.21
C ALA A 27 27.26 4.52 3.97
N VAL A 28 26.90 5.55 4.75
CA VAL A 28 25.67 6.32 4.53
C VAL A 28 25.82 7.23 3.33
N GLU A 29 26.92 7.97 3.23
CA GLU A 29 27.22 8.85 2.09
C GLU A 29 27.22 8.06 0.77
N GLN A 30 27.85 6.89 0.76
CA GLN A 30 27.88 6.02 -0.42
C GLN A 30 26.48 5.57 -0.87
N ARG A 31 25.57 5.25 0.06
CA ARG A 31 24.17 4.89 -0.25
C ARG A 31 23.35 6.09 -0.73
N LEU A 32 23.58 7.27 -0.18
CA LEU A 32 22.90 8.50 -0.60
C LEU A 32 23.33 8.92 -2.01
N GLN A 33 24.61 8.76 -2.32
CA GLN A 33 25.16 9.02 -3.67
C GLN A 33 24.73 7.97 -4.70
N HIS A 34 24.50 6.72 -4.25
CA HIS A 34 24.13 5.61 -5.13
C HIS A 34 22.87 4.90 -4.61
N PRO A 35 21.68 5.51 -4.78
CA PRO A 35 20.43 4.91 -4.34
C PRO A 35 20.23 3.54 -4.98
N GLN A 36 20.05 2.51 -4.16
CA GLN A 36 19.71 1.17 -4.63
C GLN A 36 18.20 1.09 -4.85
N HIS A 37 17.76 0.30 -5.83
CA HIS A 37 16.33 0.03 -6.00
C HIS A 37 15.78 -0.66 -4.75
N ASN A 38 14.58 -0.26 -4.33
CA ASN A 38 13.88 -0.95 -3.27
C ASN A 38 13.59 -2.40 -3.67
N LEU A 39 13.66 -3.31 -2.71
CA LEU A 39 13.30 -4.72 -2.93
C LEU A 39 11.81 -4.81 -3.29
N VAL A 40 11.53 -5.17 -4.53
CA VAL A 40 10.17 -5.44 -5.01
C VAL A 40 9.92 -6.95 -4.87
N PRO A 41 8.90 -7.38 -4.10
CA PRO A 41 8.55 -8.80 -4.01
C PRO A 41 8.29 -9.40 -5.40
N GLU A 42 8.63 -10.68 -5.59
CA GLU A 42 8.49 -11.37 -6.88
C GLU A 42 7.08 -11.20 -7.49
N ARG A 43 6.04 -11.30 -6.67
CA ARG A 43 4.64 -11.09 -7.08
C ARG A 43 4.32 -9.71 -7.66
N GLY A 44 5.14 -8.70 -7.39
CA GLY A 44 4.99 -7.33 -7.88
C GLY A 44 5.90 -7.00 -9.06
N GLN A 45 6.68 -7.97 -9.53
CA GLN A 45 7.53 -7.85 -10.72
C GLN A 45 6.72 -8.16 -11.99
N GLY A 46 7.38 -8.12 -13.15
CA GLY A 46 6.75 -8.42 -14.45
C GLY A 46 6.09 -7.21 -15.12
N ASP A 47 5.42 -7.48 -16.24
CA ASP A 47 4.69 -6.48 -17.01
C ASP A 47 3.29 -6.19 -16.43
N GLU A 48 2.54 -5.29 -17.07
CA GLU A 48 1.21 -4.90 -16.62
C GLU A 48 0.23 -6.07 -16.58
N ALA A 49 0.21 -6.89 -17.64
CA ALA A 49 -0.65 -8.06 -17.74
C ALA A 49 -0.37 -9.07 -16.61
N HIS A 50 0.92 -9.31 -16.31
CA HIS A 50 1.32 -10.14 -15.19
C HIS A 50 0.78 -9.62 -13.86
N ARG A 51 0.95 -8.32 -13.59
CA ARG A 51 0.49 -7.70 -12.33
C ARG A 51 -1.02 -7.77 -12.16
N ILE A 52 -1.78 -7.55 -13.23
CA ILE A 52 -3.24 -7.71 -13.23
C ILE A 52 -3.60 -9.17 -12.93
N GLY A 53 -2.96 -10.13 -13.59
CA GLY A 53 -3.20 -11.56 -13.34
C GLY A 53 -2.88 -12.02 -11.91
N VAL A 54 -1.80 -11.50 -11.32
CA VAL A 54 -1.47 -11.75 -9.91
C VAL A 54 -2.55 -11.20 -8.99
N PHE A 55 -2.99 -9.96 -9.22
CA PHE A 55 -4.05 -9.33 -8.43
C PHE A 55 -5.36 -10.14 -8.51
N THR A 56 -5.80 -10.48 -9.72
CA THR A 56 -7.04 -11.24 -9.94
C THR A 56 -7.03 -12.56 -9.18
N ARG A 57 -5.95 -13.35 -9.34
CA ARG A 57 -5.78 -14.63 -8.64
C ARG A 57 -5.80 -14.47 -7.11
N MET A 58 -5.17 -13.43 -6.58
CA MET A 58 -5.16 -13.18 -5.13
C MET A 58 -6.53 -12.74 -4.60
N MET A 59 -7.26 -11.92 -5.36
CA MET A 59 -8.62 -11.51 -5.03
C MET A 59 -9.59 -12.68 -5.03
N GLU A 60 -9.52 -13.55 -6.05
CA GLU A 60 -10.34 -14.76 -6.13
C GLU A 60 -10.04 -15.72 -4.99
N ALA A 61 -8.76 -15.87 -4.61
CA ALA A 61 -8.35 -16.74 -3.50
C ALA A 61 -8.95 -16.31 -2.13
N VAL A 62 -9.26 -15.02 -1.94
CA VAL A 62 -9.93 -14.51 -0.73
C VAL A 62 -11.46 -14.44 -0.87
N GLY A 63 -12.02 -14.98 -1.95
CA GLY A 63 -13.46 -14.98 -2.23
C GLY A 63 -13.99 -13.66 -2.81
N GLY A 64 -13.10 -12.81 -3.33
CA GLY A 64 -13.48 -11.60 -4.08
C GLY A 64 -13.83 -11.90 -5.54
N THR A 65 -14.53 -10.97 -6.18
CA THR A 65 -14.82 -10.98 -7.62
C THR A 65 -14.08 -9.84 -8.29
N VAL A 66 -13.58 -10.07 -9.51
CA VAL A 66 -12.86 -9.07 -10.31
C VAL A 66 -13.51 -8.97 -11.69
N GLU A 67 -13.70 -7.75 -12.16
CA GLU A 67 -14.18 -7.42 -13.50
C GLU A 67 -13.22 -6.37 -14.09
N VAL A 68 -12.78 -6.59 -15.32
CA VAL A 68 -11.91 -5.65 -16.06
C VAL A 68 -12.80 -4.76 -16.91
N LEU A 69 -12.61 -3.45 -16.80
CA LEU A 69 -13.36 -2.43 -17.52
C LEU A 69 -12.40 -1.62 -18.41
N ASP A 70 -12.85 -1.27 -19.60
CA ASP A 70 -12.08 -0.47 -20.55
C ASP A 70 -12.07 1.03 -20.18
N ASP A 71 -13.16 1.52 -19.56
CA ASP A 71 -13.31 2.91 -19.13
C ASP A 71 -13.71 3.00 -17.64
N VAL A 72 -13.15 3.99 -16.96
CA VAL A 72 -13.50 4.32 -15.57
C VAL A 72 -14.95 4.77 -15.41
N ASN A 73 -15.54 5.32 -16.46
CA ASN A 73 -16.94 5.77 -16.49
C ASN A 73 -17.94 4.61 -16.51
N ASP A 74 -17.51 3.38 -16.80
CA ASP A 74 -18.35 2.19 -16.77
C ASP A 74 -18.52 1.61 -15.35
N VAL A 75 -17.68 2.05 -14.41
CA VAL A 75 -17.69 1.58 -13.01
C VAL A 75 -19.08 1.68 -12.36
N PRO A 76 -19.85 2.79 -12.45
CA PRO A 76 -21.17 2.86 -11.84
C PRO A 76 -22.16 1.83 -12.40
N VAL A 77 -22.08 1.54 -13.71
CA VAL A 77 -22.96 0.57 -14.38
C VAL A 77 -22.59 -0.87 -14.01
N ALA A 78 -21.30 -1.19 -13.99
CA ALA A 78 -20.79 -2.49 -13.56
C ALA A 78 -21.18 -2.80 -12.11
N VAL A 79 -20.97 -1.84 -11.20
CA VAL A 79 -21.34 -1.98 -9.78
C VAL A 79 -22.85 -2.18 -9.61
N ALA A 80 -23.68 -1.40 -10.32
CA ALA A 80 -25.13 -1.55 -10.26
C ALA A 80 -25.59 -2.93 -10.74
N SER A 81 -24.96 -3.44 -11.79
CA SER A 81 -25.23 -4.77 -12.35
C SER A 81 -24.83 -5.88 -11.38
N TYR A 82 -23.64 -5.79 -10.78
CA TYR A 82 -23.16 -6.72 -9.77
C TYR A 82 -24.09 -6.78 -8.54
N LEU A 83 -24.51 -5.62 -8.00
CA LEU A 83 -25.41 -5.56 -6.84
C LEU A 83 -26.79 -6.14 -7.15
N ARG A 84 -27.34 -5.84 -8.33
CA ARG A 84 -28.62 -6.40 -8.79
C ARG A 84 -28.54 -7.93 -8.91
N ASN A 85 -27.49 -8.44 -9.53
CA ASN A 85 -27.31 -9.88 -9.77
C ASN A 85 -27.05 -10.66 -8.48
N THR A 86 -26.47 -10.01 -7.46
CA THR A 86 -26.22 -10.62 -6.15
C THR A 86 -27.34 -10.37 -5.13
N ASN A 87 -28.47 -9.77 -5.57
CA ASN A 87 -29.59 -9.38 -4.72
C ASN A 87 -29.16 -8.56 -3.48
N ARG A 88 -28.10 -7.77 -3.62
CA ARG A 88 -27.59 -6.91 -2.54
C ARG A 88 -28.22 -5.52 -2.67
N PRO A 89 -28.57 -4.87 -1.55
CA PRO A 89 -29.16 -3.55 -1.62
C PRO A 89 -28.16 -2.56 -2.22
N ILE A 90 -28.58 -1.87 -3.29
CA ILE A 90 -28.02 -0.59 -3.66
C ILE A 90 -28.33 0.37 -2.53
N CYS A 91 -27.31 0.99 -1.92
CA CYS A 91 -27.55 2.23 -1.19
C CYS A 91 -27.94 3.27 -2.25
N PRO A 92 -29.21 3.68 -2.36
CA PRO A 92 -29.60 4.68 -3.33
C PRO A 92 -28.91 5.97 -2.90
N GLY A 93 -28.21 6.61 -3.82
CA GLY A 93 -27.26 7.69 -3.54
C GLY A 93 -27.78 8.77 -2.59
N ILE A 94 -26.83 9.49 -2.00
CA ILE A 94 -26.99 10.80 -1.33
C ILE A 94 -28.27 11.49 -1.84
N VAL A 95 -29.38 11.27 -1.13
CA VAL A 95 -30.63 11.95 -1.41
C VAL A 95 -30.39 13.36 -0.91
N ARG A 96 -29.92 14.24 -1.79
CA ARG A 96 -29.81 15.66 -1.53
C ARG A 96 -31.23 16.15 -1.23
N ARG A 97 -31.61 16.19 0.05
CA ARG A 97 -32.88 16.74 0.53
C ARG A 97 -33.01 18.12 -0.10
N ARG A 98 -33.94 18.29 -1.04
CA ARG A 98 -34.39 19.63 -1.40
C ARG A 98 -35.18 20.14 -0.20
N SER A 99 -34.66 21.15 0.48
CA SER A 99 -35.43 21.94 1.43
C SER A 99 -36.59 22.59 0.68
N LYS A 100 -37.81 22.40 1.19
CA LYS A 100 -38.90 23.35 0.99
C LYS A 100 -38.70 24.52 1.95
#